data_AF-A0A553AHR3-F1
#
_entry.id   AF-A0A553AHR3-F1
#
_cell.length_a   1.000
_cell.length_b   1.000
_cell.length_c   1.000
_cell.angle_alpha   90.00
_cell.angle_beta   90.00
_cell.angle_gamma   90.00
#
_symmetry.space_group_name_H-M   'P 1'
#
loop_
_entity.id
_entity.type
_entity.pdbx_description
1 polymer ?
#
loop_
_entity_poly.entity_id
_entity_poly.type
_entity_poly.pdbx_seq_one_letter_code
_entity_poly.pdbx_strand_id
1 'polypeptide(L)'
;MKQMRDYADERHKGRCIHCNADLGIAESNLDHVPSKSILDRPFPNDLPTVQICKSCNTSFSNDEEYFTAFLGSVLAGTADPDQQVVERSEKILGNNHRLQNEIVSQLQIVKGADGNDQVTFVPDIARIQNVVIKNARGHVLFEHGQRAEGEPAHVAIHPIPTLSPNALANFETIDYRAGWPEVGSRLMQRLISGEDMRPDGWVVVQPNVYRFAVMNHGQFIVRTVIREYLATEVVWDD
;
A
#
# COMPACT_ATOMS: atom_id res chain seq x y z
N MET A 1 -12.27 5.04 8.22
CA MET A 1 -11.28 6.05 8.58
C MET A 1 -11.96 7.36 8.89
N LYS A 2 -11.73 7.91 10.08
CA LYS A 2 -12.14 9.25 10.51
C LYS A 2 -11.02 10.23 10.18
N GLN A 3 -11.34 11.45 9.75
CA GLN A 3 -10.33 12.51 9.73
C GLN A 3 -9.88 12.85 11.15
N MET A 4 -8.57 12.73 11.37
CA MET A 4 -7.89 13.30 12.52
C MET A 4 -6.95 14.38 12.04
N ARG A 5 -6.93 15.50 12.76
CA ARG A 5 -6.03 16.59 12.47
C ARG A 5 -4.61 16.19 12.86
N ASP A 6 -3.66 16.57 12.01
CA ASP A 6 -2.25 16.43 12.31
C ASP A 6 -1.79 17.59 13.20
N TYR A 7 -1.10 17.27 14.29
CA TYR A 7 -0.42 18.25 15.15
C TYR A 7 1.09 17.95 15.28
N ALA A 8 1.62 16.98 14.53
CA ALA A 8 3.05 16.69 14.49
C ALA A 8 3.83 17.85 13.86
N ASP A 9 5.11 17.96 14.21
CA ASP A 9 5.97 19.08 13.81
C ASP A 9 6.08 19.25 12.28
N GLU A 10 5.69 20.43 11.80
CA GLU A 10 5.69 20.78 10.38
C GLU A 10 7.09 20.80 9.74
N ARG A 11 8.16 20.93 10.54
CA ARG A 11 9.54 20.91 10.04
C ARG A 11 9.89 19.60 9.34
N HIS A 12 9.23 18.50 9.69
CA HIS A 12 9.43 17.20 9.03
C HIS A 12 8.74 17.09 7.66
N LYS A 13 7.87 18.03 7.30
CA LYS A 13 6.94 17.92 6.16
C LYS A 13 7.34 18.79 4.97
N GLY A 14 8.40 19.59 5.09
CA GLY A 14 8.86 20.51 4.03
C GLY A 14 9.56 19.87 2.83
N ARG A 15 9.71 18.53 2.80
CA ARG A 15 10.43 17.81 1.75
C ARG A 15 9.63 16.64 1.22
N CYS A 16 9.74 16.39 -0.08
CA CYS A 16 9.11 15.25 -0.74
C CYS A 16 9.60 13.94 -0.11
N ILE A 17 8.68 13.07 0.30
CA ILE A 17 8.98 11.77 0.93
C ILE A 17 9.65 10.76 -0.01
N HIS A 18 9.64 11.01 -1.32
CA HIS A 18 10.21 10.10 -2.31
C HIS A 18 11.59 10.53 -2.82
N CYS A 19 11.83 11.83 -3.00
CA CYS A 19 13.07 12.34 -3.62
C CYS A 19 13.78 13.42 -2.81
N ASN A 20 13.30 13.76 -1.61
CA ASN A 20 13.85 14.79 -0.72
C ASN A 20 13.89 16.23 -1.29
N ALA A 21 13.26 16.48 -2.45
CA ALA A 21 13.12 17.82 -3.00
C ALA A 21 12.36 18.74 -2.02
N ASP A 22 12.79 20.00 -1.93
CA ASP A 22 12.15 21.03 -1.12
C ASP A 22 10.78 21.39 -1.70
N LEU A 23 9.71 21.16 -0.93
CA LEU A 23 8.32 21.39 -1.36
C LEU A 23 7.93 22.87 -1.32
N GLY A 24 8.72 23.73 -0.70
CA GLY A 24 8.59 25.18 -0.80
C GLY A 24 9.09 25.74 -2.14
N ILE A 25 9.85 24.95 -2.90
CA ILE A 25 10.45 25.36 -4.19
C ILE A 25 9.86 24.53 -5.35
N ALA A 26 9.75 23.22 -5.19
CA ALA A 26 9.26 22.33 -6.23
C ALA A 26 7.73 22.43 -6.40
N GLU A 27 7.24 22.30 -7.63
CA GLU A 27 5.80 22.13 -7.87
C GLU A 27 5.32 20.87 -7.13
N SER A 28 4.29 21.03 -6.29
CA SER A 28 3.78 19.98 -5.42
C SER A 28 2.26 19.88 -5.50
N ASN A 29 1.75 18.70 -5.17
CA ASN A 29 0.33 18.41 -5.11
C ASN A 29 0.05 17.37 -4.02
N LEU A 30 -1.23 17.09 -3.78
CA LEU A 30 -1.65 16.05 -2.85
C LEU A 30 -1.67 14.69 -3.57
N ASP A 31 -1.02 13.71 -2.95
CA ASP A 31 -1.10 12.32 -3.32
C ASP A 31 -1.93 11.54 -2.30
N HIS A 32 -2.61 10.50 -2.75
CA HIS A 32 -3.47 9.67 -1.91
C HIS A 32 -2.68 8.51 -1.30
N VAL A 33 -2.96 8.24 -0.03
CA VAL A 33 -2.34 7.15 0.73
C VAL A 33 -3.43 6.36 1.48
N PRO A 34 -3.86 5.19 0.99
CA PRO A 34 -3.36 4.52 -0.17
C PRO A 34 -3.69 5.20 -1.50
N SER A 35 -2.97 4.81 -2.54
CA SER A 35 -3.29 5.10 -3.94
C SER A 35 -4.77 4.80 -4.21
N LYS A 36 -5.49 5.74 -4.83
CA LYS A 36 -6.90 5.50 -5.19
C LYS A 36 -7.08 4.32 -6.16
N SER A 37 -6.03 3.95 -6.88
CA SER A 37 -6.04 2.83 -7.84
C SER A 37 -6.28 1.49 -7.17
N ILE A 38 -5.85 1.31 -5.93
CA ILE A 38 -5.99 0.04 -5.21
C ILE A 38 -7.26 -0.04 -4.34
N LEU A 39 -8.14 0.97 -4.43
CA LEU A 39 -9.41 1.05 -3.70
C LEU A 39 -10.62 0.93 -4.63
N ASP A 40 -11.76 0.52 -4.05
CA ASP A 40 -13.04 0.46 -4.73
C ASP A 40 -13.84 1.76 -4.58
N ARG A 41 -14.68 2.05 -5.58
CA ARG A 41 -15.69 3.10 -5.50
C ARG A 41 -16.97 2.54 -4.85
N PRO A 42 -17.72 3.35 -4.09
CA PRO A 42 -17.40 4.72 -3.67
C PRO A 42 -16.22 4.74 -2.69
N PHE A 43 -15.36 5.75 -2.83
CA PHE A 43 -14.23 5.91 -1.93
C PHE A 43 -14.70 6.31 -0.52
N PRO A 44 -13.96 5.96 0.54
CA PRO A 44 -14.14 6.57 1.85
C PRO A 44 -14.11 8.10 1.75
N ASN A 45 -14.98 8.78 2.52
CA ASN A 45 -15.08 10.25 2.48
C ASN A 45 -13.74 10.94 2.81
N ASP A 46 -12.97 10.34 3.71
CA ASP A 46 -11.79 10.92 4.33
C ASP A 46 -10.52 10.18 3.94
N LEU A 47 -10.29 10.02 2.63
CA LEU A 47 -9.08 9.36 2.16
C LEU A 47 -7.82 10.16 2.55
N PRO A 48 -6.82 9.50 3.17
CA PRO A 48 -5.60 10.20 3.53
C PRO A 48 -4.88 10.76 2.31
N THR A 49 -4.27 11.91 2.52
CA THR A 49 -3.41 12.55 1.55
C THR A 49 -2.15 13.08 2.19
N VAL A 50 -1.08 13.14 1.40
CA VAL A 50 0.19 13.77 1.76
C VAL A 50 0.65 14.68 0.63
N GLN A 51 1.38 15.75 0.97
CA GLN A 51 1.95 16.64 -0.04
C GLN A 51 3.28 16.06 -0.53
N ILE A 52 3.42 15.90 -1.85
CA ILE A 52 4.66 15.45 -2.51
C ILE A 52 4.94 16.29 -3.75
N CYS A 53 6.15 16.21 -4.30
CA CYS A 53 6.43 16.90 -5.56
C CYS A 53 5.67 16.22 -6.72
N LYS A 54 5.24 17.04 -7.68
CA LYS A 54 4.43 16.60 -8.82
C LYS A 54 5.17 15.58 -9.69
N SER A 55 6.49 15.73 -9.85
CA SER A 55 7.30 14.80 -10.64
C SER A 55 7.26 13.39 -10.05
N CYS A 56 7.40 13.23 -8.73
CA CYS A 56 7.25 11.94 -8.07
C CYS A 56 5.81 11.43 -8.14
N ASN A 57 4.80 12.29 -7.92
CA ASN A 57 3.41 11.86 -8.00
C ASN A 57 3.08 11.27 -9.39
N THR A 58 3.48 11.96 -10.45
CA THR A 58 3.27 11.48 -11.83
C THR A 58 4.08 10.23 -12.16
N SER A 59 5.29 10.06 -11.61
CA SER A 59 6.13 8.90 -11.95
C SER A 59 5.52 7.55 -11.55
N PHE A 60 4.62 7.52 -10.56
CA PHE A 60 4.00 6.28 -10.10
C PHE A 60 2.80 5.82 -10.95
N SER A 61 2.26 6.67 -11.83
CA SER A 61 0.98 6.40 -12.50
C SER A 61 0.95 5.07 -13.27
N ASN A 62 2.02 4.77 -14.02
CA ASN A 62 2.10 3.52 -14.78
C ASN A 62 2.22 2.29 -13.87
N ASP A 63 2.94 2.40 -12.76
CA ASP A 63 3.15 1.28 -11.83
C ASP A 63 1.88 1.01 -11.00
N GLU A 64 1.15 2.06 -10.63
CA GLU A 64 -0.16 1.94 -9.98
C GLU A 64 -1.22 1.30 -10.90
N GLU A 65 -1.20 1.66 -12.19
CA GLU A 65 -2.09 1.06 -13.20
C GLU A 65 -1.78 -0.44 -13.37
N TYR A 66 -0.49 -0.80 -13.50
CA TYR A 66 -0.07 -2.20 -13.56
C TYR A 66 -0.42 -2.97 -12.30
N PHE A 67 -0.09 -2.44 -11.11
CA PHE A 67 -0.41 -3.08 -9.83
C PHE A 67 -1.89 -3.44 -9.76
N THR A 68 -2.76 -2.49 -10.11
CA THR A 68 -4.23 -2.66 -10.03
C THR A 68 -4.72 -3.69 -11.03
N ALA A 69 -4.28 -3.60 -12.29
CA ALA A 69 -4.66 -4.55 -13.33
C ALA A 69 -4.16 -5.96 -13.03
N PHE A 70 -2.91 -6.10 -12.59
CA PHE A 70 -2.29 -7.37 -12.26
C PHE A 70 -2.97 -8.02 -11.06
N LEU A 71 -3.16 -7.29 -9.95
CA LEU A 71 -3.83 -7.83 -8.76
C LEU A 71 -5.28 -8.24 -9.07
N GLY A 72 -6.01 -7.44 -9.86
CA GLY A 72 -7.34 -7.82 -10.34
C GLY A 72 -7.32 -9.12 -11.15
N SER A 73 -6.33 -9.25 -12.05
CA SER A 73 -6.19 -10.45 -12.87
C SER A 73 -5.88 -11.71 -12.06
N VAL A 74 -5.03 -11.57 -11.03
CA VAL A 74 -4.72 -12.64 -10.09
C VAL A 74 -5.98 -13.07 -9.32
N LEU A 75 -6.77 -12.12 -8.83
CA LEU A 75 -8.00 -12.40 -8.09
C LEU A 75 -9.09 -13.02 -8.97
N ALA A 76 -9.18 -12.62 -10.25
CA ALA A 76 -10.11 -13.17 -11.22
C ALA A 76 -9.63 -14.50 -11.84
N GLY A 77 -8.33 -14.80 -11.75
CA GLY A 77 -7.70 -15.92 -12.46
C GLY A 77 -7.57 -15.71 -13.98
N THR A 78 -7.76 -14.48 -14.46
CA THR A 78 -7.75 -14.13 -15.88
C THR A 78 -7.44 -12.64 -16.07
N ALA A 79 -6.85 -12.26 -17.21
CA ALA A 79 -6.67 -10.86 -17.61
C ALA A 79 -7.72 -10.40 -18.64
N ASP A 80 -8.82 -11.14 -18.77
CA ASP A 80 -9.99 -10.74 -19.56
C ASP A 80 -10.77 -9.63 -18.80
N PRO A 81 -10.95 -8.43 -19.38
CA PRO A 81 -11.71 -7.33 -18.79
C PRO A 81 -13.11 -7.75 -18.35
N ASP A 82 -13.82 -8.53 -19.17
CA ASP A 82 -15.23 -8.86 -18.95
C ASP A 82 -15.43 -9.87 -17.80
N GLN A 83 -14.34 -10.46 -17.31
CA GLN A 83 -14.33 -11.44 -16.22
C GLN A 83 -13.70 -10.91 -14.93
N GLN A 84 -13.35 -9.61 -14.88
CA GLN A 84 -12.73 -9.03 -13.69
C GLN A 84 -13.71 -8.90 -12.53
N VAL A 85 -13.23 -9.21 -11.32
CA VAL A 85 -13.97 -9.01 -10.06
C VAL A 85 -13.73 -7.63 -9.44
N VAL A 86 -12.78 -6.87 -9.99
CA VAL A 86 -12.43 -5.51 -9.58
C VAL A 86 -12.76 -4.54 -10.72
N GLU A 87 -13.75 -3.68 -10.53
CA GLU A 87 -14.25 -2.72 -11.53
C GLU A 87 -13.13 -1.85 -12.13
N ARG A 88 -12.13 -1.48 -11.33
CA ARG A 88 -11.01 -0.67 -11.82
C ARG A 88 -10.06 -1.47 -12.71
N SER A 89 -9.85 -2.74 -12.40
CA SER A 89 -9.04 -3.65 -13.21
C SER A 89 -9.72 -3.93 -14.55
N GLU A 90 -11.05 -4.14 -14.55
CA GLU A 90 -11.87 -4.21 -15.77
C GLU A 90 -11.60 -2.99 -16.68
N LYS A 91 -11.78 -1.79 -16.13
CA LYS A 91 -11.59 -0.54 -16.89
C LYS A 91 -10.17 -0.36 -17.41
N ILE A 92 -9.16 -0.69 -16.61
CA ILE A 92 -7.75 -0.57 -17.04
C ILE A 92 -7.46 -1.55 -18.17
N LEU A 93 -7.78 -2.83 -17.98
CA LEU A 93 -7.51 -3.87 -18.97
C LEU A 93 -8.28 -3.64 -20.27
N GLY A 94 -9.53 -3.17 -20.18
CA GLY A 94 -10.37 -2.87 -21.34
C GLY A 94 -9.92 -1.64 -22.15
N ASN A 95 -9.26 -0.67 -21.52
CA ASN A 95 -8.78 0.54 -22.21
C ASN A 95 -7.30 0.48 -22.60
N ASN A 96 -6.51 -0.44 -22.03
CA ASN A 96 -5.07 -0.54 -22.21
C ASN A 96 -4.66 -1.93 -22.70
N HIS A 97 -4.95 -2.23 -23.97
CA HIS A 97 -4.63 -3.53 -24.57
C HIS A 97 -3.15 -3.91 -24.51
N ARG A 98 -2.24 -2.93 -24.51
CA ARG A 98 -0.80 -3.20 -24.36
C ARG A 98 -0.51 -3.80 -22.99
N LEU A 99 -1.04 -3.20 -21.92
CA LEU A 99 -0.90 -3.70 -20.55
C LEU A 99 -1.64 -5.03 -20.36
N GLN A 100 -2.82 -5.18 -20.95
CA GLN A 100 -3.54 -6.46 -20.95
C GLN A 100 -2.70 -7.58 -21.56
N ASN A 101 -2.14 -7.36 -22.76
CA ASN A 101 -1.28 -8.35 -23.43
C ASN A 101 -0.01 -8.63 -22.63
N GLU A 102 0.57 -7.62 -21.98
CA GLU A 102 1.71 -7.77 -21.08
C GLU A 102 1.38 -8.74 -19.93
N ILE A 103 0.25 -8.54 -19.23
CA ILE A 103 -0.19 -9.41 -18.13
C ILE A 103 -0.56 -10.81 -18.65
N VAL A 104 -1.23 -10.91 -19.80
CA VAL A 104 -1.53 -12.22 -20.43
C VAL A 104 -0.24 -12.99 -20.73
N SER A 105 0.82 -12.31 -21.20
CA SER A 105 2.10 -12.97 -21.46
C SER A 105 2.81 -13.48 -20.20
N GLN A 106 2.41 -12.97 -19.02
CA GLN A 106 2.91 -13.39 -17.71
C GLN A 106 2.11 -14.56 -17.09
N LEU A 107 1.05 -15.03 -17.77
CA LEU A 107 0.31 -16.23 -17.39
C LEU A 107 1.14 -17.47 -17.66
N GLN A 108 1.29 -18.30 -16.63
CA GLN A 108 1.93 -19.59 -16.72
C GLN A 108 0.96 -20.66 -16.26
N ILE A 109 0.85 -21.75 -17.02
CA ILE A 109 0.12 -22.94 -16.61
C ILE A 109 1.13 -23.86 -15.93
N VAL A 110 0.97 -24.07 -14.63
CA VAL A 110 1.78 -24.99 -13.83
C VAL A 110 0.94 -26.19 -13.41
N LYS A 111 1.56 -27.36 -13.29
CA LYS A 111 0.91 -28.54 -12.71
C LYS A 111 0.82 -28.36 -11.20
N GLY A 112 -0.39 -28.33 -10.67
CA GLY A 112 -0.67 -28.37 -9.24
C GLY A 112 -0.22 -29.69 -8.61
N ALA A 113 -0.12 -29.72 -7.28
CA ALA A 113 0.25 -30.93 -6.52
C ALA A 113 -0.76 -32.08 -6.68
N ASP A 114 -1.98 -31.77 -7.11
CA ASP A 114 -3.06 -32.68 -7.47
C ASP A 114 -3.03 -33.15 -8.94
N GLY A 115 -2.06 -32.68 -9.73
CA GLY A 115 -1.90 -33.00 -11.14
C GLY A 115 -2.75 -32.16 -12.10
N ASN A 116 -3.58 -31.25 -11.57
CA ASN A 116 -4.41 -30.35 -12.35
C ASN A 116 -3.62 -29.13 -12.83
N ASP A 117 -4.03 -28.56 -13.95
CA ASP A 117 -3.42 -27.34 -14.47
C ASP A 117 -3.88 -26.15 -13.61
N GLN A 118 -2.93 -25.41 -13.05
CA GLN A 118 -3.14 -24.18 -12.29
C GLN A 118 -2.54 -23.01 -13.05
N VAL A 119 -3.32 -21.94 -13.16
CA VAL A 119 -2.86 -20.68 -13.74
C VAL A 119 -2.12 -19.90 -12.65
N THR A 120 -0.86 -19.57 -12.91
CA THR A 120 -0.03 -18.69 -12.08
C THR A 120 0.34 -17.45 -12.86
N PHE A 121 0.36 -16.31 -12.19
CA PHE A 121 0.85 -15.06 -12.76
C PHE A 121 2.24 -14.77 -12.24
N VAL A 122 3.17 -14.44 -13.13
CA VAL A 122 4.51 -13.98 -12.74
C VAL A 122 4.54 -12.46 -12.75
N PRO A 123 4.60 -11.79 -11.58
CA PRO A 123 4.58 -10.34 -11.52
C PRO A 123 5.89 -9.71 -12.01
N ASP A 124 5.77 -8.52 -12.60
CA ASP A 124 6.84 -7.51 -12.56
C ASP A 124 6.92 -6.98 -11.12
N ILE A 125 7.77 -7.64 -10.32
CA ILE A 125 7.88 -7.34 -8.90
C ILE A 125 8.41 -5.93 -8.63
N ALA A 126 9.19 -5.34 -9.55
CA ALA A 126 9.75 -4.01 -9.37
C ALA A 126 8.63 -2.94 -9.39
N ARG A 127 7.68 -3.05 -10.32
CA ARG A 127 6.53 -2.14 -10.40
C ARG A 127 5.61 -2.28 -9.20
N ILE A 128 5.40 -3.52 -8.73
CA ILE A 128 4.62 -3.76 -7.52
C ILE A 128 5.31 -3.15 -6.29
N GLN A 129 6.62 -3.40 -6.15
CA GLN A 129 7.42 -2.88 -5.06
C GLN A 129 7.44 -1.34 -5.03
N ASN A 130 7.52 -0.67 -6.19
CA ASN A 130 7.45 0.79 -6.26
C ASN A 130 6.15 1.33 -5.64
N VAL A 131 5.01 0.72 -5.94
CA VAL A 131 3.70 1.11 -5.37
C VAL A 131 3.62 0.79 -3.88
N VAL A 132 4.16 -0.36 -3.44
CA VAL A 132 4.19 -0.73 -2.02
C VAL A 132 5.02 0.27 -1.21
N ILE A 133 6.24 0.59 -1.66
CA ILE A 133 7.12 1.56 -1.00
C ILE A 133 6.51 2.97 -1.01
N LYS A 134 5.90 3.39 -2.14
CA LYS A 134 5.19 4.67 -2.24
C LYS A 134 4.15 4.80 -1.13
N ASN A 135 3.26 3.82 -1.04
CA ASN A 135 2.18 3.84 -0.05
C ASN A 135 2.71 3.74 1.38
N ALA A 136 3.74 2.91 1.62
CA ALA A 136 4.34 2.79 2.93
C ALA A 136 4.98 4.12 3.41
N ARG A 137 5.77 4.79 2.56
CA ARG A 137 6.32 6.14 2.87
C ARG A 137 5.20 7.13 3.18
N GLY A 138 4.13 7.10 2.39
CA GLY A 138 2.95 7.94 2.61
C GLY A 138 2.29 7.68 3.96
N HIS A 139 2.16 6.41 4.37
CA HIS A 139 1.55 6.03 5.66
C HIS A 139 2.41 6.47 6.84
N VAL A 140 3.73 6.36 6.74
CA VAL A 140 4.65 6.89 7.77
C VAL A 140 4.42 8.39 7.95
N LEU A 141 4.42 9.16 6.86
CA LEU A 141 4.18 10.60 6.95
C LEU A 141 2.78 10.92 7.48
N PHE A 142 1.76 10.25 6.99
CA PHE A 142 0.39 10.54 7.39
C PHE A 142 0.11 10.21 8.86
N GLU A 143 0.53 9.02 9.33
CA GLU A 143 0.24 8.57 10.69
C GLU A 143 1.23 9.12 11.72
N HIS A 144 2.52 9.19 11.39
CA HIS A 144 3.58 9.56 12.33
C HIS A 144 4.04 11.02 12.18
N GLY A 145 3.73 11.70 11.07
CA GLY A 145 4.19 13.08 10.81
C GLY A 145 5.69 13.20 10.51
N GLN A 146 6.41 12.08 10.46
CA GLN A 146 7.82 11.98 10.14
C GLN A 146 8.01 11.31 8.77
N ARG A 147 9.22 11.41 8.19
CA ARG A 147 9.53 10.79 6.90
C ARG A 147 10.38 9.55 7.16
N ALA A 148 10.09 8.46 6.46
CA ALA A 148 11.02 7.36 6.35
C ALA A 148 12.15 7.78 5.39
N GLU A 149 13.35 7.96 5.92
CA GLU A 149 14.52 8.41 5.14
C GLU A 149 15.23 7.22 4.49
N GLY A 150 15.86 7.47 3.34
CA GLY A 150 16.59 6.44 2.61
C GLY A 150 15.71 5.35 1.98
N GLU A 151 16.38 4.31 1.50
CA GLU A 151 15.73 3.12 0.95
C GLU A 151 15.35 2.15 2.06
N PRO A 152 14.23 1.40 1.91
CA PRO A 152 13.86 0.38 2.90
C PRO A 152 14.96 -0.67 3.05
N ALA A 153 15.24 -1.07 4.28
CA ALA A 153 16.12 -2.19 4.59
C ALA A 153 15.48 -3.54 4.21
N HIS A 154 14.14 -3.60 4.26
CA HIS A 154 13.39 -4.79 3.88
C HIS A 154 12.06 -4.45 3.21
N VAL A 155 11.71 -5.24 2.19
CA VAL A 155 10.39 -5.22 1.55
C VAL A 155 9.93 -6.66 1.35
N ALA A 156 8.80 -7.02 1.95
CA ALA A 156 8.12 -8.29 1.75
C ALA A 156 6.78 -8.08 1.04
N ILE A 157 6.49 -8.93 0.07
CA ILE A 157 5.24 -8.91 -0.71
C ILE A 157 4.83 -10.36 -0.92
N HIS A 158 3.76 -10.79 -0.23
CA HIS A 158 3.33 -12.18 -0.22
C HIS A 158 1.82 -12.28 -0.41
N PRO A 159 1.35 -13.13 -1.35
CA PRO A 159 -0.02 -13.60 -1.30
C PRO A 159 -0.26 -14.34 0.03
N ILE A 160 -1.25 -13.92 0.79
CA ILE A 160 -1.65 -14.52 2.07
C ILE A 160 -1.81 -16.04 1.97
N PRO A 161 -2.42 -16.62 0.90
CA PRO A 161 -2.53 -18.08 0.76
C PRO A 161 -1.18 -18.82 0.70
N THR A 162 -0.07 -18.12 0.43
CA THR A 162 1.27 -18.71 0.38
C THR A 162 2.01 -18.65 1.72
N LEU A 163 1.50 -17.89 2.69
CA LEU A 163 2.08 -17.79 4.02
C LEU A 163 1.73 -19.01 4.87
N SER A 164 2.70 -19.50 5.65
CA SER A 164 2.41 -20.48 6.70
C SER A 164 1.50 -19.87 7.78
N PRO A 165 0.70 -20.67 8.51
CA PRO A 165 -0.15 -20.16 9.58
C PRO A 165 0.61 -19.34 10.63
N ASN A 166 1.84 -19.74 10.97
CA ASN A 166 2.69 -19.02 11.91
C ASN A 166 3.20 -17.69 11.33
N ALA A 167 3.61 -17.68 10.06
CA ALA A 167 4.05 -16.45 9.40
C ALA A 167 2.90 -15.44 9.30
N LEU A 168 1.70 -15.90 8.94
CA LEU A 168 0.51 -15.06 8.91
C LEU A 168 0.16 -14.52 10.31
N ALA A 169 0.15 -15.37 11.35
CA ALA A 169 -0.13 -14.93 12.71
C ALA A 169 0.87 -13.87 13.21
N ASN A 170 2.16 -14.04 12.89
CA ASN A 170 3.20 -13.06 13.21
C ASN A 170 2.98 -11.73 12.47
N PHE A 171 2.64 -11.80 11.18
CA PHE A 171 2.34 -10.62 10.36
C PHE A 171 1.10 -9.86 10.86
N GLU A 172 0.05 -10.58 11.25
CA GLU A 172 -1.21 -10.00 11.76
C GLU A 172 -1.06 -9.38 13.15
N THR A 173 -0.03 -9.76 13.91
CA THR A 173 0.22 -9.24 15.25
C THR A 173 0.89 -7.86 15.17
N ILE A 174 0.14 -6.81 15.55
CA ILE A 174 0.65 -5.44 15.64
C ILE A 174 1.01 -5.13 17.09
N ASP A 175 2.26 -4.74 17.32
CA ASP A 175 2.74 -4.34 18.64
C ASP A 175 3.18 -2.87 18.62
N TYR A 176 2.51 -2.02 19.41
CA TYR A 176 2.88 -0.62 19.59
C TYR A 176 3.69 -0.37 20.88
N ARG A 177 4.03 -1.42 21.65
CA ARG A 177 4.55 -1.28 23.03
C ARG A 177 6.00 -0.80 23.12
N ALA A 178 6.76 -0.82 22.03
CA ALA A 178 8.18 -0.47 22.03
C ALA A 178 8.52 0.99 21.64
N GLY A 179 7.52 1.85 21.40
CA GLY A 179 7.78 3.27 21.10
C GLY A 179 6.53 4.12 21.13
N TRP A 180 6.60 5.30 21.76
CA TRP A 180 5.57 6.32 21.58
C TRP A 180 5.80 7.04 20.25
N PRO A 181 4.74 7.21 19.43
CA PRO A 181 4.87 7.97 18.19
C PRO A 181 5.13 9.45 18.46
N GLU A 182 5.49 10.17 17.40
CA GLU A 182 5.71 11.63 17.43
C GLU A 182 4.54 12.35 18.12
N VAL A 183 4.87 13.30 19.00
CA VAL A 183 3.86 14.03 19.76
C VAL A 183 2.95 14.81 18.81
N GLY A 184 1.63 14.65 18.98
CA GLY A 184 0.63 15.30 18.12
C GLY A 184 0.36 14.58 16.81
N SER A 185 1.06 13.47 16.53
CA SER A 185 0.79 12.63 15.36
C SER A 185 -0.59 12.00 15.41
N ARG A 186 -1.06 11.50 14.26
CA ARG A 186 -2.32 10.79 14.14
C ARG A 186 -2.26 9.45 14.86
N LEU A 187 -1.15 8.73 14.77
CA LEU A 187 -0.95 7.48 15.48
C LEU A 187 -1.03 7.67 17.00
N MET A 188 -0.42 8.74 17.54
CA MET A 188 -0.54 9.07 18.97
C MET A 188 -2.00 9.25 19.38
N GLN A 189 -2.77 9.99 18.59
CA GLN A 189 -4.19 10.22 18.85
C GLN A 189 -4.99 8.90 18.84
N ARG A 190 -4.72 7.97 17.91
CA ARG A 190 -5.36 6.64 17.87
C ARG A 190 -5.02 5.81 19.10
N LEU A 191 -3.75 5.77 19.49
CA LEU A 191 -3.31 4.98 20.64
C LEU A 191 -3.91 5.48 21.95
N ILE A 192 -4.08 6.80 22.10
CA ILE A 192 -4.66 7.41 23.31
C ILE A 192 -6.19 7.28 23.33
N SER A 193 -6.85 7.59 22.21
CA SER A 193 -8.32 7.62 22.14
C SER A 193 -8.96 6.25 21.91
N GLY A 194 -8.22 5.31 21.34
CA GLY A 194 -8.75 4.04 20.81
C GLY A 194 -9.67 4.23 19.60
N GLU A 195 -9.79 5.44 19.04
CA GLU A 195 -10.68 5.71 17.92
C GLU A 195 -10.05 5.34 16.57
N ASP A 196 -10.91 4.89 15.65
CA ASP A 196 -10.57 4.64 14.24
C ASP A 196 -9.36 3.69 14.06
N MET A 197 -9.16 2.81 15.03
CA MET A 197 -8.20 1.72 15.02
C MET A 197 -8.90 0.48 15.59
N ARG A 198 -8.74 -0.66 14.94
CA ARG A 198 -9.29 -1.92 15.45
C ARG A 198 -8.56 -2.35 16.72
N PRO A 199 -9.18 -3.20 17.57
CA PRO A 199 -8.53 -3.73 18.76
C PRO A 199 -7.22 -4.51 18.50
N ASP A 200 -7.05 -5.01 17.29
CA ASP A 200 -5.84 -5.70 16.80
C ASP A 200 -4.78 -4.74 16.23
N GLY A 201 -4.99 -3.42 16.34
CA GLY A 201 -4.02 -2.40 15.97
C GLY A 201 -4.06 -1.94 14.51
N TRP A 202 -4.92 -2.54 13.67
CA TRP A 202 -5.04 -2.17 12.27
C TRP A 202 -5.93 -0.94 12.06
N VAL A 203 -5.49 -0.05 11.16
CA VAL A 203 -6.33 1.03 10.63
C VAL A 203 -6.99 0.55 9.35
N VAL A 204 -8.32 0.56 9.31
CA VAL A 204 -9.10 0.12 8.15
C VAL A 204 -9.50 1.33 7.31
N VAL A 205 -8.92 1.40 6.10
CA VAL A 205 -9.26 2.43 5.11
C VAL A 205 -10.57 2.05 4.41
N GLN A 206 -10.64 0.82 3.90
CA GLN A 206 -11.84 0.27 3.26
C GLN A 206 -11.95 -1.22 3.65
N PRO A 207 -13.06 -1.65 4.29
CA PRO A 207 -13.23 -3.03 4.74
C PRO A 207 -12.99 -4.05 3.62
N ASN A 208 -12.22 -5.10 3.92
CA ASN A 208 -11.83 -6.17 3.00
C ASN A 208 -11.03 -5.74 1.76
N VAL A 209 -10.67 -4.45 1.63
CA VAL A 209 -9.93 -3.92 0.47
C VAL A 209 -8.59 -3.36 0.88
N TYR A 210 -8.54 -2.58 1.96
CA TYR A 210 -7.28 -1.99 2.40
C TYR A 210 -7.26 -1.71 3.90
N ARG A 211 -6.26 -2.27 4.57
CA ARG A 211 -5.91 -1.96 5.96
C ARG A 211 -4.40 -1.87 6.11
N PHE A 212 -3.94 -1.06 7.05
CA PHE A 212 -2.52 -0.86 7.30
C PHE A 212 -2.23 -0.64 8.78
N ALA A 213 -0.97 -0.78 9.15
CA ALA A 213 -0.44 -0.43 10.46
C ALA A 213 0.96 0.18 10.28
N VAL A 214 1.29 1.18 11.10
CA VAL A 214 2.60 1.86 11.10
C VAL A 214 3.18 1.74 12.50
N MET A 215 4.18 0.88 12.68
CA MET A 215 4.89 0.70 13.94
C MET A 215 6.21 1.48 13.90
N ASN A 216 6.65 1.94 15.07
CA ASN A 216 7.96 2.56 15.26
C ASN A 216 8.64 1.96 16.50
N HIS A 217 9.72 1.23 16.28
CA HIS A 217 10.54 0.62 17.34
C HIS A 217 11.99 1.10 17.29
N GLY A 218 12.21 2.37 16.90
CA GLY A 218 13.52 2.87 16.45
C GLY A 218 13.82 2.47 15.00
N GLN A 219 12.78 2.05 14.28
CA GLN A 219 12.75 1.63 12.88
C GLN A 219 11.29 1.75 12.43
N PHE A 220 11.02 2.33 11.26
CA PHE A 220 9.66 2.35 10.72
C PHE A 220 9.32 1.01 10.11
N ILE A 221 8.20 0.42 10.56
CA ILE A 221 7.63 -0.80 9.97
C ILE A 221 6.22 -0.48 9.51
N VAL A 222 5.96 -0.64 8.22
CA VAL A 222 4.62 -0.50 7.65
C VAL A 222 4.13 -1.84 7.17
N ARG A 223 3.02 -2.30 7.73
CA ARG A 223 2.29 -3.48 7.24
C ARG A 223 1.04 -3.03 6.52
N THR A 224 0.70 -3.73 5.44
CA THR A 224 -0.52 -3.47 4.67
C THR A 224 -1.12 -4.79 4.20
N VAL A 225 -2.45 -4.87 4.24
CA VAL A 225 -3.22 -5.93 3.59
C VAL A 225 -4.11 -5.32 2.52
N ILE A 226 -4.01 -5.86 1.30
CA ILE A 226 -4.75 -5.42 0.13
C ILE A 226 -5.66 -6.55 -0.33
N ARG A 227 -6.96 -6.28 -0.37
CA ARG A 227 -8.05 -7.19 -0.76
C ARG A 227 -8.10 -8.51 0.01
N GLU A 228 -7.60 -8.53 1.24
CA GLU A 228 -7.39 -9.74 2.07
C GLU A 228 -6.65 -10.86 1.32
N TYR A 229 -5.86 -10.48 0.29
CA TYR A 229 -5.11 -11.40 -0.56
C TYR A 229 -3.62 -11.12 -0.49
N LEU A 230 -3.20 -9.85 -0.54
CA LEU A 230 -1.78 -9.48 -0.57
C LEU A 230 -1.37 -8.85 0.76
N ALA A 231 -0.42 -9.48 1.44
CA ALA A 231 0.26 -8.95 2.61
C ALA A 231 1.58 -8.29 2.18
N THR A 232 1.84 -7.08 2.67
CA THR A 232 3.10 -6.37 2.41
C THR A 232 3.69 -5.82 3.71
N GLU A 233 5.01 -5.90 3.84
CA GLU A 233 5.75 -5.31 4.94
C GLU A 233 6.92 -4.49 4.37
N VAL A 234 7.10 -3.27 4.86
CA VAL A 234 8.22 -2.40 4.51
C VAL A 234 8.89 -1.93 5.79
N VAL A 235 10.20 -2.15 5.89
CA VAL A 235 11.01 -1.81 7.07
C VAL A 235 12.11 -0.85 6.67
N TRP A 236 12.29 0.21 7.45
CA TRP A 236 13.44 1.11 7.38
C TRP A 236 14.31 0.95 8.61
N ASP A 237 15.63 0.93 8.40
CA ASP A 237 16.60 1.11 9.47
C ASP A 237 16.74 2.62 9.78
N ASP A 238 17.01 2.96 11.03
CA ASP A 238 17.41 4.31 11.45
C ASP A 238 18.80 4.71 10.93
#